data_AF-A0A848ZLX0-F1
#
_entry.id   AF-A0A848ZLX0-F1
#
_cell.length_a   1.000
_cell.length_b   1.000
_cell.length_c   1.000
_cell.angle_alpha   90.00
_cell.angle_beta   90.00
_cell.angle_gamma   90.00
#
_symmetry.space_group_name_H-M   'P 1'
#
loop_
_entity.id
_entity.type
_entity.pdbx_description
1 polymer ?
#
loop_
_entity_poly.entity_id
_entity_poly.type
_entity_poly.pdbx_seq_one_letter_code
_entity_poly.pdbx_strand_id
1 'polypeptide(L)'
;THHSASKYPDLASRTFVCGSFGKTFHITGWKMGYCAGPAELMHEFRKTHQFNVFSADHAVQRALANYLKEPQHYLGLNQFYQEKRDLFLSGLSASKFKIKPCQGTYFQLVDYKDITQEPDEVFAERLVREQQIACIPISSFNTNGLDNHLLRFCFAKTNETLKKATEILCRL
;
A
#
# COMPACT_ATOMS: atom_id res chain seq x y z
N THR A 1 7.42 -13.87 -4.41
CA THR A 1 8.27 -13.81 -3.18
C THR A 1 8.87 -12.43 -3.05
N HIS A 2 9.12 -11.94 -1.84
CA HIS A 2 9.81 -10.66 -1.63
C HIS A 2 11.33 -10.86 -1.67
N HIS A 3 12.03 -9.97 -2.37
CA HIS A 3 13.49 -9.95 -2.47
C HIS A 3 13.99 -8.59 -1.97
N SER A 4 14.51 -8.56 -0.74
CA SER A 4 15.14 -7.36 -0.20
C SER A 4 16.48 -7.11 -0.90
N ALA A 5 16.79 -5.83 -1.16
CA ALA A 5 18.12 -5.41 -1.62
C ALA A 5 19.24 -5.91 -0.68
N SER A 6 18.95 -6.02 0.63
CA SER A 6 19.91 -6.54 1.62
C SER A 6 20.33 -8.00 1.40
N LYS A 7 19.61 -8.77 0.58
CA LYS A 7 19.97 -10.15 0.23
C LYS A 7 21.16 -10.22 -0.74
N TYR A 8 21.45 -9.14 -1.45
CA TYR A 8 22.47 -9.09 -2.50
C TYR A 8 23.64 -8.24 -2.00
N PRO A 9 24.85 -8.79 -1.80
CA PRO A 9 25.96 -8.08 -1.17
C PRO A 9 26.28 -6.71 -1.79
N ASP A 10 26.29 -6.65 -3.12
CA ASP A 10 26.54 -5.43 -3.89
C ASP A 10 25.42 -4.38 -3.78
N LEU A 11 24.17 -4.78 -3.56
CA LEU A 11 23.09 -3.83 -3.27
C LEU A 11 23.10 -3.41 -1.80
N ALA A 12 23.36 -4.36 -0.90
CA ALA A 12 23.39 -4.13 0.54
C ALA A 12 24.44 -3.09 0.95
N SER A 13 25.58 -3.05 0.26
CA SER A 13 26.68 -2.09 0.51
C SER A 13 26.37 -0.64 0.14
N ARG A 14 25.23 -0.37 -0.52
CA ARG A 14 24.88 0.95 -1.07
C ARG A 14 23.40 1.33 -0.99
N THR A 15 22.60 0.60 -0.20
CA THR A 15 21.14 0.80 -0.13
C THR A 15 20.68 1.06 1.29
N PHE A 16 19.75 2.01 1.45
CA PHE A 16 18.89 2.10 2.63
C PHE A 16 17.64 1.22 2.43
N VAL A 17 17.42 0.28 3.33
CA VAL A 17 16.16 -0.47 3.45
C VAL A 17 15.29 0.23 4.47
N CYS A 18 14.15 0.75 4.03
CA CYS A 18 13.21 1.49 4.89
C CYS A 18 12.02 0.61 5.28
N GLY A 19 11.66 0.64 6.57
CA GLY A 19 10.50 -0.05 7.13
C GLY A 19 9.53 0.92 7.79
N SER A 20 8.24 0.58 7.80
CA SER A 20 7.19 1.37 8.46
C SER A 20 6.29 0.49 9.31
N PHE A 21 6.39 0.64 10.64
CA PHE A 21 5.53 -0.08 11.58
C PHE A 21 4.06 0.33 11.44
N GLY A 22 3.81 1.59 11.09
CA GLY A 22 2.47 2.10 10.82
C GLY A 22 1.74 1.31 9.72
N LYS A 23 2.49 0.82 8.72
CA LYS A 23 1.95 0.02 7.62
C LYS A 23 1.81 -1.44 8.01
N THR A 24 2.85 -1.99 8.65
CA THR A 24 2.90 -3.39 9.08
C THR A 24 1.82 -3.74 10.10
N PHE A 25 1.60 -2.87 11.09
CA PHE A 25 0.73 -3.15 12.24
C PHE A 25 -0.56 -2.34 12.26
N HIS A 26 -0.98 -1.82 11.10
CA HIS A 26 -2.26 -1.09 10.93
C HIS A 26 -2.43 0.15 11.84
N ILE A 27 -1.32 0.77 12.26
CA ILE A 27 -1.27 1.93 13.16
C ILE A 27 -0.63 3.14 12.47
N THR A 28 -1.10 3.49 11.27
CA THR A 28 -0.47 4.55 10.45
C THR A 28 -0.35 5.91 11.15
N GLY A 29 -1.20 6.19 12.13
CA GLY A 29 -1.17 7.40 12.95
C GLY A 29 0.00 7.45 13.94
N TRP A 30 0.64 6.32 14.27
CA TRP A 30 1.75 6.26 15.24
C TRP A 30 3.09 6.73 14.65
N LYS A 31 3.17 6.92 13.33
CA LYS A 31 4.30 7.55 12.62
C LYS A 31 5.68 6.98 12.95
N MET A 32 5.77 5.69 13.28
CA MET A 32 7.05 5.02 13.54
C MET A 32 7.54 4.22 12.32
N GLY A 33 8.81 4.40 12.00
CA GLY A 33 9.53 3.67 10.97
C GLY A 33 11.01 3.55 11.32
N TYR A 34 11.76 2.88 10.46
CA TYR A 34 13.20 2.74 10.59
C TYR A 34 13.85 2.66 9.21
N CYS A 35 15.16 2.84 9.17
CA CYS A 35 15.95 2.42 8.03
C CYS A 35 17.17 1.61 8.50
N ALA A 36 17.65 0.73 7.64
CA ALA A 36 18.89 -0.02 7.82
C ALA A 36 19.74 0.16 6.56
N GLY A 37 21.04 0.35 6.74
CA GLY A 37 22.00 0.53 5.65
C GLY A 37 23.44 0.36 6.13
N PRO A 38 24.41 0.48 5.22
CA PRO A 38 25.85 0.45 5.52
C PRO A 38 26.23 1.45 6.63
N ALA A 39 27.22 1.09 7.45
CA ALA A 39 27.64 1.91 8.59
C ALA A 39 27.97 3.36 8.20
N GLU A 40 28.74 3.54 7.12
CA GLU A 40 29.11 4.86 6.59
C GLU A 40 27.88 5.69 6.17
N LEU A 41 26.91 5.07 5.49
CA LEU A 41 25.67 5.76 5.09
C LEU A 41 24.80 6.09 6.32
N MET A 42 24.72 5.19 7.29
CA MET A 42 23.98 5.41 8.53
C MET A 42 24.61 6.51 9.39
N HIS A 43 25.94 6.70 9.33
CA HIS A 43 26.63 7.80 10.00
C HIS A 43 26.12 9.16 9.49
N GLU A 44 26.08 9.34 8.17
CA GLU A 44 25.56 10.57 7.56
C GLU A 44 24.05 10.74 7.77
N PHE A 45 23.25 9.67 7.62
CA PHE A 45 21.81 9.72 7.86
C PHE A 45 21.49 10.20 9.28
N ARG A 46 22.22 9.73 10.30
CA ARG A 46 22.00 10.10 11.70
C ARG A 46 22.30 11.57 11.97
N LYS A 47 23.30 12.16 11.30
CA LYS A 47 23.56 13.61 11.38
C LYS A 47 22.34 14.39 10.92
N THR A 48 21.76 14.03 9.77
CA THR A 48 20.52 14.68 9.28
C THR A 48 19.34 14.43 10.21
N HIS A 49 19.12 13.18 10.64
CA HIS A 49 18.01 12.82 11.52
C HIS A 49 18.03 13.59 12.85
N GLN A 50 19.23 13.77 13.43
CA GLN A 50 19.45 14.51 14.66
C GLN A 50 18.91 15.94 14.59
N PHE A 51 19.06 16.62 13.45
CA PHE A 51 18.57 17.99 13.28
C PHE A 51 17.17 18.08 12.67
N ASN A 52 16.68 17.00 12.05
CA ASN A 52 15.33 16.98 11.49
C ASN A 52 14.27 16.76 12.59
N VAL A 53 14.49 15.76 13.45
CA VAL A 53 13.54 15.41 14.52
C VAL A 53 14.19 15.04 15.86
N PHE A 54 15.53 14.96 15.92
CA PHE A 54 16.33 14.53 17.07
C PHE A 54 16.09 13.08 17.52
N SER A 55 14.87 12.75 17.90
CA SER A 55 14.46 11.43 18.38
C SER A 55 13.01 11.13 17.99
N ALA A 56 12.66 9.84 17.92
CA ALA A 56 11.29 9.39 17.76
C ALA A 56 10.59 9.18 19.11
N ASP A 57 9.26 9.08 19.10
CA ASP A 57 8.45 8.85 20.30
C ASP A 57 8.96 7.65 21.13
N HIS A 58 9.36 7.92 22.37
CA HIS A 58 9.96 6.93 23.26
C HIS A 58 8.96 5.85 23.70
N ALA A 59 7.72 6.21 23.99
CA ALA A 59 6.70 5.25 24.44
C ALA A 59 6.36 4.28 23.31
N VAL A 60 6.23 4.80 22.08
CA VAL A 60 5.99 3.97 20.89
C VAL A 60 7.17 3.04 20.60
N GLN A 61 8.41 3.52 20.73
CA GLN A 61 9.60 2.66 20.59
C GLN A 61 9.57 1.49 21.58
N ARG A 62 9.24 1.75 22.85
CA ARG A 62 9.14 0.69 23.87
C ARG A 62 8.01 -0.29 23.59
N ALA A 63 6.84 0.20 23.18
CA ALA A 63 5.70 -0.64 22.84
C ALA A 63 6.02 -1.57 21.66
N LEU A 64 6.60 -1.04 20.59
CA LEU A 64 7.00 -1.82 19.41
C LEU A 64 8.11 -2.81 19.72
N ALA A 65 9.11 -2.43 20.53
CA ALA A 65 10.18 -3.34 20.95
C ALA A 65 9.65 -4.57 21.71
N ASN A 66 8.57 -4.40 22.49
CA ASN A 66 7.89 -5.53 23.12
C ASN A 66 7.02 -6.32 22.14
N TYR A 67 6.26 -5.62 21.29
CA TYR A 67 5.34 -6.25 20.32
C TYR A 67 6.07 -7.13 19.28
N LEU A 68 7.28 -6.73 18.89
CA LEU A 68 8.12 -7.46 17.92
C LEU A 68 8.69 -8.78 18.45
N LYS A 69 8.63 -9.02 19.77
CA LYS A 69 9.08 -10.28 20.38
C LYS A 69 8.21 -11.47 20.01
N GLU A 70 6.99 -11.23 19.53
CA GLU A 70 6.06 -12.25 19.03
C GLU A 70 6.02 -12.23 17.49
N PRO A 71 6.71 -13.16 16.81
CA PRO A 71 6.79 -13.18 15.35
C PRO A 71 5.46 -13.37 14.63
N GLN A 72 4.48 -14.02 15.27
CA GLN A 72 3.18 -14.27 14.66
C GLN A 72 2.45 -12.97 14.28
N HIS A 73 2.77 -11.86 14.95
CA HIS A 73 2.21 -10.54 14.63
C HIS A 73 2.54 -10.03 13.22
N TYR A 74 3.62 -10.51 12.59
CA TYR A 74 4.00 -10.07 11.23
C TYR A 74 4.14 -11.20 10.21
N LEU A 75 4.35 -12.45 10.65
CA LEU A 75 4.47 -13.59 9.72
C LEU A 75 3.14 -13.93 9.03
N GLY A 76 1.99 -13.66 9.67
CA GLY A 76 0.66 -13.91 9.10
C GLY A 76 0.15 -12.85 8.11
N LEU A 77 0.83 -11.71 7.96
CA LEU A 77 0.33 -10.56 7.19
C LEU A 77 0.13 -10.86 5.70
N ASN A 78 0.98 -11.71 5.13
CA ASN A 78 0.88 -12.08 3.71
C ASN A 78 -0.46 -12.78 3.42
N GLN A 79 -0.80 -13.79 4.23
CA GLN A 79 -2.05 -14.53 4.08
C GLN A 79 -3.25 -13.62 4.36
N PHE A 80 -3.20 -12.84 5.45
CA PHE A 80 -4.27 -11.91 5.81
C PHE A 80 -4.64 -10.94 4.67
N TYR A 81 -3.65 -10.32 4.03
CA TYR A 81 -3.91 -9.42 2.91
C TYR A 81 -4.27 -10.15 1.61
N GLN A 82 -3.74 -11.36 1.40
CA GLN A 82 -4.11 -12.18 0.26
C GLN A 82 -5.59 -12.56 0.29
N GLU A 83 -6.12 -12.98 1.43
CA GLU A 83 -7.55 -13.29 1.60
C GLU A 83 -8.44 -12.07 1.30
N LYS A 84 -8.02 -10.87 1.70
CA LYS A 84 -8.73 -9.62 1.38
C LYS A 84 -8.66 -9.25 -0.09
N ARG A 85 -7.50 -9.44 -0.72
CA ARG A 85 -7.34 -9.26 -2.17
C ARG A 85 -8.28 -10.21 -2.91
N ASP A 86 -8.26 -11.49 -2.55
CA ASP A 86 -9.03 -12.52 -3.24
C ASP A 86 -10.54 -12.34 -3.02
N LEU A 87 -10.97 -11.85 -1.86
CA LEU A 87 -12.35 -11.40 -1.61
C LEU A 87 -12.74 -10.23 -2.53
N PHE A 88 -11.88 -9.23 -2.68
CA PHE A 88 -12.14 -8.09 -3.56
C PHE A 88 -12.21 -8.52 -5.04
N LEU A 89 -11.28 -9.38 -5.48
CA LEU A 89 -11.21 -9.87 -6.86
C LEU A 89 -12.39 -10.77 -7.21
N SER A 90 -12.75 -11.72 -6.33
CA SER A 90 -13.91 -12.58 -6.53
C SER A 90 -15.21 -11.77 -6.61
N GLY A 91 -15.35 -10.74 -5.77
CA GLY A 91 -16.49 -9.83 -5.83
C GLY A 91 -16.62 -9.06 -7.15
N LEU A 92 -15.51 -8.78 -7.83
CA LEU A 92 -15.48 -8.10 -9.14
C LEU A 92 -15.53 -9.05 -10.35
N SER A 93 -15.64 -10.37 -10.14
CA SER A 93 -15.59 -11.35 -11.23
C SER A 93 -16.65 -11.17 -12.32
N ALA A 94 -17.81 -10.60 -11.98
CA ALA A 94 -18.89 -10.29 -12.91
C ALA A 94 -18.87 -8.84 -13.42
N SER A 95 -17.90 -8.03 -13.02
CA SER A 95 -17.77 -6.64 -13.46
C SER A 95 -17.14 -6.55 -14.86
N LYS A 96 -17.27 -5.39 -15.49
CA LYS A 96 -16.59 -5.07 -16.76
C LYS A 96 -15.12 -4.64 -16.57
N PHE A 97 -14.62 -4.58 -15.34
CA PHE A 97 -13.22 -4.22 -15.11
C PHE A 97 -12.29 -5.34 -15.59
N LYS A 98 -11.21 -4.96 -16.29
CA LYS A 98 -10.10 -5.86 -16.58
C LYS A 98 -9.12 -5.81 -15.42
N ILE A 99 -8.76 -6.98 -14.87
CA ILE A 99 -7.97 -7.04 -13.63
C ILE A 99 -6.78 -7.99 -13.79
N LYS A 100 -5.58 -7.46 -13.49
CA LYS A 100 -4.39 -8.26 -13.23
C LYS A 100 -4.15 -8.32 -11.72
N PRO A 101 -4.25 -9.48 -11.06
CA PRO A 101 -4.09 -9.58 -9.61
C PRO A 101 -2.77 -8.99 -9.13
N CYS A 102 -2.83 -8.15 -8.09
CA CYS A 102 -1.63 -7.55 -7.53
C CYS A 102 -0.75 -8.61 -6.84
N GLN A 103 0.57 -8.44 -6.94
CA GLN A 103 1.56 -9.36 -6.36
C GLN A 103 2.08 -8.93 -4.99
N GLY A 104 1.68 -7.74 -4.53
CA GLY A 104 2.11 -7.17 -3.26
C GLY A 104 1.41 -5.84 -3.01
N THR A 105 1.69 -5.26 -1.84
CA THR A 105 0.91 -4.16 -1.25
C THR A 105 -0.55 -4.55 -0.97
N TYR A 106 -1.31 -3.62 -0.41
CA TYR A 106 -2.75 -3.78 -0.20
C TYR A 106 -3.60 -2.96 -1.20
N PHE A 107 -3.05 -2.71 -2.39
CA PHE A 107 -3.70 -2.00 -3.47
C PHE A 107 -3.94 -2.90 -4.69
N GLN A 108 -5.06 -2.71 -5.38
CA GLN A 108 -5.40 -3.37 -6.63
C GLN A 108 -5.63 -2.32 -7.71
N LEU A 109 -4.99 -2.50 -8.86
CA LEU A 109 -5.28 -1.71 -10.06
C LEU A 109 -6.36 -2.40 -10.87
N VAL A 110 -7.32 -1.63 -11.36
CA VAL A 110 -8.38 -2.11 -12.25
C VAL A 110 -8.41 -1.26 -13.51
N ASP A 111 -8.46 -1.91 -14.66
CA ASP A 111 -8.63 -1.26 -15.96
C ASP A 111 -10.13 -1.13 -16.25
N TYR A 112 -10.55 0.09 -16.60
CA TYR A 112 -11.95 0.44 -16.79
C TYR A 112 -12.32 0.76 -18.24
N LYS A 113 -11.47 0.46 -19.23
CA LYS A 113 -11.70 0.80 -20.65
C LYS A 113 -13.02 0.26 -21.20
N ASP A 114 -13.48 -0.87 -20.69
CA ASP A 114 -14.74 -1.50 -21.10
C ASP A 114 -15.98 -0.92 -20.38
N ILE A 115 -15.79 0.09 -19.52
CA ILE A 115 -16.85 0.81 -18.79
C ILE A 115 -17.04 2.21 -19.37
N THR A 116 -15.96 2.99 -19.51
CA THR A 116 -15.99 4.37 -20.01
C THR A 116 -14.67 4.73 -20.68
N GLN A 117 -14.69 5.77 -21.52
CA GLN A 117 -13.52 6.40 -22.15
C GLN A 117 -13.13 7.73 -21.47
N GLU A 118 -13.74 8.03 -20.33
CA GLU A 118 -13.40 9.23 -19.57
C GLU A 118 -11.97 9.14 -19.00
N PRO A 119 -11.29 10.29 -18.87
CA PRO A 119 -10.05 10.38 -18.11
C PRO A 119 -10.24 9.84 -16.69
N ASP A 120 -9.21 9.20 -16.13
CA ASP A 120 -9.30 8.51 -14.85
C ASP A 120 -9.67 9.44 -13.68
N GLU A 121 -9.23 10.70 -13.70
CA GLU A 121 -9.61 11.73 -12.72
C GLU A 121 -11.11 12.02 -12.76
N VAL A 122 -11.68 12.17 -13.97
CA VAL A 122 -13.11 12.44 -14.17
C VAL A 122 -13.93 11.23 -13.73
N PHE A 123 -13.50 10.03 -14.10
CA PHE A 123 -14.21 8.82 -13.70
C PHE A 123 -14.13 8.58 -12.19
N ALA A 124 -12.97 8.82 -11.56
CA ALA A 124 -12.81 8.72 -10.11
C ALA A 124 -13.71 9.72 -9.36
N GLU A 125 -13.80 10.97 -9.84
CA GLU A 125 -14.72 11.96 -9.27
C GLU A 125 -16.18 11.52 -9.40
N ARG A 126 -16.57 10.99 -10.58
CA ARG A 126 -17.93 10.48 -10.81
C ARG A 126 -18.27 9.33 -9.85
N LEU A 127 -17.36 8.37 -9.67
CA LEU A 127 -17.56 7.26 -8.74
C LEU A 127 -17.77 7.75 -7.31
N VAL A 128 -17.07 8.80 -6.87
CA VAL A 128 -17.29 9.40 -5.55
C VAL A 128 -18.66 10.05 -5.47
N ARG A 129 -19.02 10.91 -6.44
CA ARG A 129 -20.27 11.68 -6.40
C ARG A 129 -21.51 10.82 -6.53
N GLU A 130 -21.51 9.92 -7.52
CA GLU A 130 -22.70 9.17 -7.90
C GLU A 130 -22.82 7.84 -7.19
N GLN A 131 -21.68 7.16 -6.98
CA GLN A 131 -21.65 5.80 -6.43
C GLN A 131 -21.15 5.75 -4.98
N GLN A 132 -20.71 6.88 -4.42
CA GLN A 132 -20.14 6.98 -3.07
C GLN A 132 -18.93 6.04 -2.87
N ILE A 133 -18.18 5.79 -3.96
CA ILE A 133 -16.99 4.94 -3.97
C ILE A 133 -15.77 5.79 -4.30
N ALA A 134 -14.85 5.90 -3.33
CA ALA A 134 -13.57 6.56 -3.54
C ALA A 134 -12.53 5.59 -4.08
N CYS A 135 -11.90 5.99 -5.18
CA CYS A 135 -10.73 5.36 -5.77
C CYS A 135 -9.70 6.42 -6.11
N ILE A 136 -8.53 5.98 -6.56
CA ILE A 136 -7.42 6.89 -6.88
C ILE A 136 -7.06 6.78 -8.37
N PRO A 137 -7.08 7.88 -9.14
CA PRO A 137 -6.60 7.90 -10.51
C PRO A 137 -5.10 7.66 -10.57
N ILE A 138 -4.64 6.84 -11.52
CA ILE A 138 -3.22 6.50 -11.66
C ILE A 138 -2.43 7.56 -12.43
N SER A 139 -3.08 8.34 -13.29
CA SER A 139 -2.48 9.47 -13.99
C SER A 139 -1.78 10.43 -13.02
N SER A 140 -2.35 10.66 -11.83
CA SER A 140 -1.76 11.49 -10.76
C SER A 140 -0.40 11.00 -10.23
N PHE A 141 -0.04 9.73 -10.45
CA PHE A 141 1.26 9.15 -10.09
C PHE A 141 2.25 9.15 -11.27
N ASN A 142 1.80 9.51 -12.46
CA ASN A 142 2.61 9.46 -13.68
C ASN A 142 3.08 10.86 -14.09
N THR A 143 4.29 10.93 -14.65
CA THR A 143 4.76 12.15 -15.30
C THR A 143 3.91 12.47 -16.53
N ASN A 144 3.69 13.76 -16.80
CA ASN A 144 2.91 14.26 -17.94
C ASN A 144 1.44 13.79 -17.97
N GLY A 145 0.88 13.36 -16.83
CA GLY A 145 -0.52 12.96 -16.74
C GLY A 145 -0.87 11.74 -17.60
N LEU A 146 0.08 10.82 -17.81
CA LEU A 146 -0.18 9.62 -18.60
C LEU A 146 -1.32 8.81 -17.99
N ASP A 147 -2.44 8.75 -18.71
CA ASP A 147 -3.62 8.00 -18.33
C ASP A 147 -3.69 6.67 -19.11
N ASN A 148 -3.60 5.56 -18.36
CA ASN A 148 -3.70 4.20 -18.89
C ASN A 148 -5.08 3.58 -18.66
N HIS A 149 -6.07 4.39 -18.25
CA HIS A 149 -7.40 3.99 -17.82
C HIS A 149 -7.36 3.01 -16.65
N LEU A 150 -6.55 3.35 -15.64
CA LEU A 150 -6.36 2.54 -14.43
C LEU A 150 -6.83 3.30 -13.20
N LEU A 151 -7.64 2.65 -12.38
CA LEU A 151 -8.00 3.11 -11.04
C LEU A 151 -7.35 2.23 -9.99
N ARG A 152 -6.91 2.83 -8.88
CA ARG A 152 -6.36 2.12 -7.73
C ARG A 152 -7.35 2.06 -6.57
N PHE A 153 -7.67 0.85 -6.15
CA PHE A 153 -8.46 0.55 -4.96
C PHE A 153 -7.58 0.03 -3.82
N CYS A 154 -7.94 0.35 -2.58
CA CYS A 154 -7.26 -0.13 -1.37
C CYS A 154 -8.12 -1.19 -0.69
N PHE A 155 -7.65 -2.43 -0.65
CA PHE A 155 -8.39 -3.54 -0.02
C PHE A 155 -8.03 -3.78 1.45
N ALA A 156 -7.23 -2.90 2.06
CA ALA A 156 -7.02 -2.86 3.52
C ALA A 156 -8.26 -2.30 4.26
N LYS A 157 -9.39 -3.02 4.16
CA LYS A 157 -10.71 -2.66 4.70
C LYS A 157 -11.36 -3.89 5.35
N THR A 158 -12.49 -3.69 6.02
CA THR A 158 -13.27 -4.82 6.55
C THR A 158 -13.91 -5.60 5.40
N ASN A 159 -14.26 -6.87 5.64
CA ASN A 159 -14.82 -7.72 4.60
C ASN A 159 -16.19 -7.21 4.14
N GLU A 160 -16.96 -6.61 5.04
CA GLU A 160 -18.25 -5.98 4.77
C GLU A 160 -18.09 -4.78 3.84
N THR A 161 -17.09 -3.93 4.06
CA THR A 161 -16.77 -2.81 3.16
C THR A 161 -16.39 -3.31 1.77
N LEU A 162 -15.58 -4.37 1.67
CA LEU A 162 -15.18 -4.92 0.38
C LEU A 162 -16.37 -5.47 -0.39
N LYS A 163 -17.23 -6.27 0.25
CA LYS A 163 -18.44 -6.83 -0.39
C LYS A 163 -19.37 -5.74 -0.92
N LYS A 164 -19.69 -4.74 -0.08
CA LYS A 164 -20.52 -3.60 -0.50
C LYS A 164 -19.91 -2.83 -1.67
N ALA A 165 -18.60 -2.61 -1.65
CA ALA A 165 -17.91 -1.92 -2.73
C ALA A 165 -18.00 -2.72 -4.04
N THR A 166 -17.75 -4.03 -4.00
CA THR A 166 -17.81 -4.87 -5.21
C THR A 166 -19.23 -5.00 -5.77
N GLU A 167 -20.26 -5.03 -4.91
CA GLU A 167 -21.66 -5.01 -5.36
C GLU A 167 -22.02 -3.75 -6.17
N ILE A 168 -21.50 -2.60 -5.75
CA ILE A 168 -21.68 -1.32 -6.47
C ILE A 168 -20.90 -1.34 -7.78
N LEU A 169 -19.62 -1.72 -7.72
CA LEU A 169 -18.72 -1.74 -8.88
C LEU A 169 -19.15 -2.71 -9.99
N CYS A 170 -19.82 -3.82 -9.64
CA CYS A 170 -20.37 -4.77 -10.62
C CYS A 170 -21.60 -4.25 -11.38
N ARG A 171 -22.21 -3.13 -10.97
CA ARG A 171 -23.36 -2.54 -11.67
C ARG A 171 -22.94 -1.52 -12.74
N LEU A 172 -21.64 -1.23 -12.85
CA LEU A 172 -21.07 -0.29 -13.82
C LEU A 172 -21.05 -0.88 -15.24
#